data_AF-A0A535J4I4-F1
#
_entry.id   AF-A0A535J4I4-F1
#
_cell.length_a   1.000
_cell.length_b   1.000
_cell.length_c   1.000
_cell.angle_alpha   90.00
_cell.angle_beta   90.00
_cell.angle_gamma   90.00
#
_symmetry.space_group_name_H-M   'P 1'
#
loop_
_entity.id
_entity.type
_entity.pdbx_description
1 polymer ?
#
loop_
_entity_poly.entity_id
_entity_poly.type
_entity_poly.pdbx_seq_one_letter_code
_entity_poly.pdbx_strand_id
1 'polypeptide(L)'
;RWLNEGLAVYLSQGFDAVDRTMVANAAADGTLIPLDALAGDFPTSRDRFFLAYAESVSSIDYLVRTYGRDVLVTLIKSYARGLTDDEALKAALGVDVASFDAAWRAELKAKAPNVLGPQPAPPGPLPAGWSQADGTSGGPVATSAPAPAGTPTASSGTAPASPGPTSGRGGSTLPIILAVLVAVAMVVAVAYGVTRSARRPPVVVSTVPGADTPLPDAPAPDASPPPDISPRDEPPA
;
A
#
# COMPACT_ATOMS: atom_id res chain seq x y z
N ARG A 1 2.54 8.73 4.76
CA ARG A 1 1.64 8.48 3.58
C ARG A 1 1.91 7.14 2.92
N TRP A 2 3.16 6.85 2.54
CA TRP A 2 3.57 5.61 1.89
C TRP A 2 3.03 4.33 2.54
N LEU A 3 3.02 4.27 3.88
CA LEU A 3 2.58 3.07 4.59
C LEU A 3 1.09 2.78 4.38
N ASN A 4 0.25 3.84 4.36
CA ASN A 4 -1.19 3.71 4.06
C ASN A 4 -1.44 3.33 2.60
N GLU A 5 -0.75 3.98 1.67
CA GLU A 5 -0.84 3.68 0.23
C GLU A 5 -0.38 2.25 -0.07
N GLY A 6 0.79 1.87 0.45
CA GLY A 6 1.37 0.54 0.31
C GLY A 6 0.48 -0.54 0.91
N LEU A 7 -0.14 -0.28 2.06
CA LEU A 7 -1.12 -1.18 2.66
C LEU A 7 -2.35 -1.35 1.77
N ALA A 8 -2.88 -0.25 1.22
CA ALA A 8 -4.04 -0.30 0.33
C ALA A 8 -3.75 -1.12 -0.92
N VAL A 9 -2.59 -0.91 -1.57
CA VAL A 9 -2.18 -1.70 -2.75
C VAL A 9 -1.92 -3.15 -2.37
N TYR A 10 -1.18 -3.39 -1.28
CA TYR A 10 -0.87 -4.75 -0.81
C TYR A 10 -2.14 -5.57 -0.55
N LEU A 11 -3.15 -4.97 0.09
CA LEU A 11 -4.42 -5.64 0.37
C LEU A 11 -5.31 -5.78 -0.88
N SER A 12 -5.16 -4.90 -1.87
CA SER A 12 -5.92 -4.95 -3.12
C SER A 12 -5.39 -5.99 -4.09
N GLN A 13 -4.07 -6.01 -4.33
CA GLN A 13 -3.44 -6.81 -5.38
C GLN A 13 -2.11 -7.45 -4.99
N GLY A 14 -1.60 -7.17 -3.78
CA GLY A 14 -0.28 -7.60 -3.35
C GLY A 14 0.85 -6.88 -4.09
N PHE A 15 2.07 -7.39 -3.95
CA PHE A 15 3.23 -6.90 -4.68
C PHE A 15 3.36 -7.66 -6.01
N ASP A 16 2.83 -7.07 -7.08
CA ASP A 16 2.71 -7.71 -8.39
C ASP A 16 4.04 -7.73 -9.18
N ALA A 17 4.03 -8.33 -10.38
CA ALA A 17 5.22 -8.47 -11.20
C ALA A 17 5.75 -7.13 -11.75
N VAL A 18 4.87 -6.17 -12.06
CA VAL A 18 5.26 -4.87 -12.63
C VAL A 18 5.96 -4.04 -11.56
N ASP A 19 5.37 -3.96 -10.37
CA ASP A 19 5.94 -3.23 -9.24
C ASP A 19 7.27 -3.86 -8.81
N ARG A 20 7.37 -5.20 -8.81
CA ARG A 20 8.63 -5.92 -8.54
C ARG A 20 9.74 -5.51 -9.50
N THR A 21 9.45 -5.45 -10.79
CA THR A 21 10.44 -5.04 -11.79
C THR A 21 10.83 -3.58 -11.60
N MET A 22 9.88 -2.68 -11.33
CA MET A 22 10.18 -1.27 -11.08
C MET A 22 11.11 -1.08 -9.88
N VAL A 23 10.80 -1.72 -8.75
CA VAL A 23 11.61 -1.62 -7.53
C VAL A 23 12.97 -2.28 -7.70
N ALA A 24 13.05 -3.45 -8.35
CA ALA A 24 14.33 -4.11 -8.61
C ALA A 24 15.27 -3.25 -9.48
N ASN A 25 14.73 -2.61 -10.52
CA ASN A 25 15.50 -1.69 -11.36
C ASN A 25 15.97 -0.47 -10.56
N ALA A 26 15.07 0.16 -9.79
CA ALA A 26 15.44 1.31 -8.97
C ALA A 26 16.46 0.96 -7.88
N ALA A 27 16.40 -0.25 -7.32
CA ALA A 27 17.38 -0.77 -6.37
C ALA A 27 18.76 -0.93 -7.03
N ALA A 28 18.81 -1.52 -8.23
CA ALA A 28 20.06 -1.69 -8.98
C ALA A 28 20.68 -0.35 -9.40
N ASP A 29 19.84 0.61 -9.79
CA ASP A 29 20.29 1.92 -10.28
C ASP A 29 20.69 2.88 -9.14
N GLY A 30 20.27 2.58 -7.90
CA GLY A 30 20.48 3.44 -6.73
C GLY A 30 19.54 4.65 -6.73
N THR A 31 18.34 4.49 -7.29
CA THR A 31 17.33 5.54 -7.47
C THR A 31 16.11 5.37 -6.57
N LEU A 32 16.10 4.35 -5.69
CA LEU A 32 15.01 4.15 -4.72
C LEU A 32 14.75 5.40 -3.89
N ILE A 33 13.47 5.73 -3.69
CA ILE A 33 13.05 6.87 -2.87
C ILE A 33 13.15 6.50 -1.39
N PRO A 34 13.82 7.33 -0.56
CA PRO A 34 13.81 7.12 0.89
C PRO A 34 12.38 7.09 1.45
N LEU A 35 12.06 6.14 2.34
CA LEU A 35 10.69 6.02 2.87
C LEU A 35 10.27 7.26 3.68
N ASP A 36 11.21 7.97 4.31
CA ASP A 36 10.97 9.25 4.97
C ASP A 36 10.52 10.34 3.98
N ALA A 37 11.10 10.38 2.78
CA ALA A 37 10.66 11.27 1.71
C ALA A 37 9.25 10.92 1.21
N LEU A 38 8.87 9.63 1.23
CA LEU A 38 7.52 9.17 0.90
C LEU A 38 6.51 9.33 2.06
N ALA A 39 6.96 9.71 3.26
CA ALA A 39 6.06 10.06 4.36
C ALA A 39 5.30 11.37 4.08
N GLY A 40 5.97 12.30 3.38
CA GLY A 40 5.41 13.56 2.88
C GLY A 40 4.62 13.39 1.57
N ASP A 41 4.85 14.29 0.62
CA ASP A 41 4.18 14.24 -0.69
C ASP A 41 4.91 13.34 -1.67
N PHE A 42 4.13 12.56 -2.42
CA PHE A 42 4.68 11.73 -3.50
C PHE A 42 5.21 12.62 -4.62
N PRO A 43 6.25 12.16 -5.36
CA PRO A 43 6.76 12.87 -6.52
C PRO A 43 5.68 13.17 -7.55
N THR A 44 5.75 14.33 -8.20
CA THR A 44 4.75 14.76 -9.19
C THR A 44 5.02 14.27 -10.60
N SER A 45 6.28 13.91 -10.91
CA SER A 45 6.60 13.30 -12.20
C SER A 45 6.02 11.89 -12.27
N ARG A 46 5.34 11.57 -13.38
CA ARG A 46 4.64 10.31 -13.60
C ARG A 46 5.44 9.07 -13.17
N ASP A 47 6.67 8.92 -13.64
CA ASP A 47 7.45 7.70 -13.40
C ASP A 47 7.84 7.56 -11.93
N ARG A 48 8.21 8.67 -11.27
CA ARG A 48 8.52 8.69 -9.84
C ARG A 48 7.28 8.50 -8.97
N PHE A 49 6.12 8.95 -9.44
CA PHE A 49 4.84 8.73 -8.75
C PHE A 49 4.47 7.24 -8.73
N PHE A 50 4.58 6.55 -9.87
CA PHE A 50 4.35 5.10 -9.92
C PHE A 50 5.41 4.34 -9.12
N LEU A 51 6.68 4.75 -9.20
CA LEU A 51 7.73 4.16 -8.38
C LEU A 51 7.44 4.31 -6.87
N ALA A 52 6.95 5.47 -6.41
CA ALA A 52 6.58 5.67 -5.02
C ALA A 52 5.50 4.68 -4.54
N TYR A 53 4.50 4.38 -5.37
CA TYR A 53 3.52 3.33 -5.09
C TYR A 53 4.16 1.93 -5.05
N ALA A 54 4.99 1.61 -6.04
CA ALA A 54 5.69 0.33 -6.12
C ALA A 54 6.60 0.08 -4.91
N GLU A 55 7.36 1.10 -4.47
CA GLU A 55 8.20 1.07 -3.28
C GLU A 55 7.37 0.95 -1.99
N SER A 56 6.22 1.62 -1.94
CA SER A 56 5.29 1.52 -0.81
C SER A 56 4.73 0.10 -0.65
N VAL A 57 4.29 -0.56 -1.73
CA VAL A 57 3.80 -1.95 -1.63
C VAL A 57 4.94 -2.94 -1.42
N SER A 58 6.12 -2.70 -1.99
CA SER A 58 7.31 -3.54 -1.79
C SER A 58 7.76 -3.58 -0.34
N SER A 59 7.78 -2.42 0.32
CA SER A 59 8.15 -2.32 1.73
C SER A 59 7.13 -3.00 2.65
N ILE A 60 5.83 -2.92 2.36
CA ILE A 60 4.81 -3.71 3.07
C ILE A 60 4.95 -5.22 2.82
N ASP A 61 5.21 -5.64 1.58
CA ASP A 61 5.46 -7.05 1.26
C ASP A 61 6.67 -7.61 2.01
N TYR A 62 7.77 -6.84 2.05
CA TYR A 62 8.95 -7.15 2.85
C TYR A 62 8.60 -7.31 4.33
N LEU A 63 7.82 -6.38 4.90
CA LEU A 63 7.38 -6.45 6.29
C LEU A 63 6.61 -7.74 6.56
N VAL A 64 5.66 -8.10 5.71
CA VAL A 64 4.83 -9.29 5.90
C VAL A 64 5.63 -10.58 5.74
N ARG A 65 6.52 -10.67 4.74
CA ARG A 65 7.36 -11.86 4.53
C ARG A 65 8.39 -12.05 5.65
N THR A 66 8.90 -10.96 6.22
CA THR A 66 10.00 -11.00 7.19
C THR A 66 9.49 -11.16 8.62
N TYR A 67 8.42 -10.45 8.98
CA TYR A 67 7.94 -10.38 10.36
C TYR A 67 6.54 -11.00 10.57
N GLY A 68 5.88 -11.41 9.47
CA GLY A 68 4.59 -12.07 9.52
C GLY A 68 3.38 -11.13 9.54
N ARG A 69 2.18 -11.72 9.43
CA ARG A 69 0.92 -10.98 9.32
C ARG A 69 0.50 -10.28 10.62
N ASP A 70 0.93 -10.78 11.77
CA ASP A 70 0.56 -10.18 13.07
C ASP A 70 1.14 -8.77 13.25
N VAL A 71 2.33 -8.54 12.69
CA VAL A 71 2.94 -7.19 12.64
C VAL A 71 2.11 -6.27 11.76
N LEU A 72 1.64 -6.73 10.60
CA LEU A 72 0.76 -5.95 9.73
C LEU A 72 -0.53 -5.56 10.46
N VAL A 73 -1.14 -6.49 11.20
CA VAL A 73 -2.34 -6.20 12.01
C VAL A 73 -2.06 -5.15 13.08
N THR A 74 -0.91 -5.24 13.74
CA THR A 74 -0.48 -4.25 14.74
C THR A 74 -0.31 -2.87 14.10
N LEU A 75 0.28 -2.82 12.92
CA LEU A 75 0.48 -1.59 12.16
C LEU A 75 -0.85 -0.94 11.76
N ILE A 76 -1.81 -1.73 11.27
CA ILE A 76 -3.17 -1.26 10.93
C ILE A 76 -3.86 -0.67 12.17
N LYS A 77 -3.76 -1.35 13.32
CA LYS A 77 -4.34 -0.87 14.58
C LYS A 77 -3.67 0.41 15.09
N SER A 78 -2.38 0.59 14.84
CA SER A 78 -1.68 1.83 15.15
C SER A 78 -2.21 3.00 14.31
N TYR A 79 -2.48 2.79 13.02
CA TYR A 79 -3.10 3.83 12.20
C TYR A 79 -4.52 4.18 12.58
N ALA A 80 -5.32 3.19 12.97
CA ALA A 80 -6.68 3.44 13.46
C ALA A 80 -6.69 4.36 14.70
N ARG A 81 -5.56 4.47 15.41
CA ARG A 81 -5.36 5.37 16.56
C ARG A 81 -4.70 6.71 16.20
N GLY A 82 -4.40 6.96 14.93
CA GLY A 82 -3.79 8.20 14.45
C GLY A 82 -2.29 8.33 14.73
N LEU A 83 -1.58 7.23 14.94
CA LEU A 83 -0.12 7.25 15.14
C LEU A 83 0.60 7.66 13.85
N THR A 84 1.73 8.32 14.01
CA THR A 84 2.69 8.61 12.93
C THR A 84 3.37 7.34 12.43
N ASP A 85 4.03 7.42 11.26
CA ASP A 85 4.71 6.27 10.64
C ASP A 85 5.80 5.69 11.57
N ASP A 86 6.57 6.55 12.26
CA ASP A 86 7.58 6.13 13.26
C ASP A 86 6.94 5.46 14.48
N GLU A 87 5.89 6.05 15.05
CA GLU A 87 5.19 5.47 16.20
C GLU A 87 4.55 4.13 15.86
N ALA A 88 4.01 4.00 14.65
CA ALA A 88 3.39 2.78 14.17
C ALA A 88 4.41 1.65 13.99
N LEU A 89 5.55 1.92 13.33
CA LEU A 89 6.64 0.95 13.19
C LEU A 89 7.28 0.62 14.54
N LYS A 90 7.43 1.60 15.44
CA LYS A 90 7.98 1.36 16.77
C LYS A 90 7.08 0.49 17.62
N ALA A 91 5.76 0.67 17.52
CA ALA A 91 4.79 -0.19 18.19
C ALA A 91 4.75 -1.62 17.59
N ALA A 92 4.96 -1.76 16.28
CA ALA A 92 4.83 -3.05 15.58
C ALA A 92 6.13 -3.88 15.59
N LEU A 93 7.29 -3.22 15.50
CA LEU A 93 8.60 -3.83 15.28
C LEU A 93 9.69 -3.35 16.24
N GLY A 94 9.43 -2.31 17.05
CA GLY A 94 10.44 -1.71 17.93
C GLY A 94 11.46 -0.83 17.23
N VAL A 95 11.30 -0.56 15.93
CA VAL A 95 12.22 0.24 15.10
C VAL A 95 11.53 1.47 14.52
N ASP A 96 12.30 2.48 14.14
CA ASP A 96 11.81 3.66 13.41
C ASP A 96 11.79 3.43 11.89
N VAL A 97 11.24 4.40 11.15
CA VAL A 97 11.17 4.37 9.68
C VAL A 97 12.56 4.25 9.06
N ALA A 98 13.56 4.96 9.58
CA ALA A 98 14.91 4.96 9.02
C ALA A 98 15.57 3.57 9.13
N SER A 99 15.44 2.92 10.28
CA SER A 99 15.97 1.56 10.50
C SER A 99 15.25 0.53 9.64
N PHE A 100 13.93 0.68 9.48
CA PHE A 100 13.13 -0.18 8.61
C PHE A 100 13.48 0.01 7.12
N ASP A 101 13.62 1.25 6.65
CA ASP A 101 14.07 1.59 5.29
C ASP A 101 15.44 0.96 4.99
N ALA A 102 16.39 1.08 5.91
CA ALA A 102 17.70 0.47 5.76
C ALA A 102 17.64 -1.06 5.64
N ALA A 103 16.81 -1.72 6.45
CA ALA A 103 16.64 -3.18 6.41
C ALA A 103 15.96 -3.65 5.11
N TRP A 104 14.92 -2.96 4.66
CA TRP A 104 14.24 -3.23 3.40
C TRP A 104 15.19 -3.04 2.20
N ARG A 105 15.92 -1.92 2.15
CA ARG A 105 16.92 -1.66 1.10
C ARG A 105 18.03 -2.70 1.08
N ALA A 106 18.45 -3.19 2.24
CA ALA A 106 19.43 -4.27 2.35
C ALA A 106 18.90 -5.59 1.77
N GLU A 107 17.62 -5.92 1.99
CA GLU A 107 16.96 -7.09 1.40
C GLU A 107 16.92 -7.01 -0.13
N LEU A 108 16.64 -5.83 -0.66
CA LEU A 108 16.69 -5.56 -2.10
C LEU A 108 18.11 -5.55 -2.68
N LYS A 109 19.15 -5.63 -1.86
CA LYS A 109 20.56 -5.41 -2.24
C LYS A 109 20.74 -4.08 -2.99
N ALA A 110 20.01 -3.06 -2.54
CA ALA A 110 19.97 -1.78 -3.21
C ALA A 110 21.35 -1.13 -3.23
N LYS A 111 21.71 -0.57 -4.38
CA LYS A 111 22.86 0.32 -4.51
C LYS A 111 22.62 1.55 -3.64
N ALA A 112 23.69 2.03 -2.99
CA ALA A 112 23.63 3.23 -2.17
C ALA A 112 23.07 4.42 -2.99
N PRO A 113 22.16 5.23 -2.43
CA PRO A 113 21.63 6.39 -3.11
C PRO A 113 22.76 7.33 -3.54
N ASN A 114 22.59 7.99 -4.69
CA ASN A 114 23.45 9.12 -5.02
C ASN A 114 23.08 10.30 -4.11
N VAL A 115 23.78 10.44 -2.99
CA VAL A 115 23.59 11.54 -2.04
C VAL A 115 24.12 12.82 -2.68
N LEU A 116 23.26 13.50 -3.43
CA LEU A 116 23.44 14.91 -3.78
C LEU A 116 23.04 15.74 -2.55
N GLY A 117 23.91 15.74 -1.55
CA GLY A 117 23.75 16.59 -0.36
C GLY A 117 23.86 18.08 -0.73
N PRO A 118 23.74 19.00 0.24
CA PRO A 118 24.03 20.40 0.03
C PRO A 118 25.44 20.56 -0.55
N GLN A 119 25.53 20.81 -1.85
CA GLN A 119 26.80 21.16 -2.47
C GLN A 119 27.17 22.55 -1.95
N PRO A 120 28.37 22.76 -1.36
CA PRO A 120 28.83 24.10 -1.05
C PRO A 120 28.68 24.96 -2.30
N ALA A 121 28.04 26.12 -2.16
CA ALA A 121 27.98 27.06 -3.28
C ALA A 121 29.42 27.35 -3.73
N PRO A 122 29.72 27.30 -5.04
CA PRO A 122 31.03 27.74 -5.54
C PRO A 122 31.34 29.13 -4.97
N PRO A 123 32.58 29.41 -4.55
CA PRO A 123 32.93 30.75 -4.10
C PRO A 123 32.57 31.76 -5.18
N GLY A 124 31.53 32.57 -4.93
CA GLY A 124 31.18 33.67 -5.81
C GLY A 124 32.28 34.73 -5.78
N PRO A 125 32.41 35.58 -6.81
CA PRO A 125 33.29 36.73 -6.73
C PRO A 125 32.88 37.58 -5.52
N LEU A 126 33.84 37.83 -4.62
CA LEU A 126 33.62 38.71 -3.48
C LEU A 126 33.44 40.15 -3.99
N PRO A 127 32.50 40.92 -3.42
CA PRO A 127 32.45 42.36 -3.63
C PRO A 127 33.78 43.02 -3.24
N ALA A 128 34.14 44.10 -3.92
CA ALA A 128 35.34 44.87 -3.59
C ALA A 128 35.30 45.30 -2.11
N GLY A 129 36.35 44.96 -1.35
CA GLY A 129 36.49 45.29 0.07
C GLY A 129 36.20 44.15 1.05
N TRP A 130 35.78 42.97 0.58
CA TRP A 130 35.61 41.78 1.42
C TRP A 130 36.84 40.87 1.32
N SER A 131 37.51 40.58 2.44
CA SER A 131 38.56 39.56 2.54
C SER A 131 37.96 38.23 3.01
N GLN A 132 38.39 37.10 2.44
CA GLN A 132 38.03 35.78 2.98
C GLN A 132 38.60 35.63 4.39
N ALA A 133 37.79 35.15 5.33
CA ALA A 133 38.32 34.59 6.56
C ALA A 133 39.06 33.30 6.17
N ASP A 134 40.36 33.25 6.44
CA ASP A 134 41.21 32.12 6.07
C ASP A 134 40.60 30.80 6.53
N GLY A 135 40.35 29.91 5.58
CA GLY A 135 39.79 28.60 5.82
C GLY A 135 40.71 27.77 6.72
N THR A 136 40.36 27.66 8.00
CA THR A 136 40.87 26.62 8.88
C THR A 136 39.69 25.92 9.54
N SER A 137 39.47 24.69 9.06
CA SER A 137 39.07 23.48 9.79
C SER A 137 38.02 23.59 10.89
N GLY A 138 36.93 22.83 10.70
CA GLY A 138 35.82 22.70 11.62
C GLY A 138 36.20 22.35 13.07
N GLY A 139 35.41 22.93 13.97
CA GLY A 139 35.19 22.52 15.35
C GLY A 139 33.76 22.91 15.73
N PRO A 140 33.12 22.22 16.70
CA PRO A 140 31.74 22.55 17.08
C PRO A 140 31.73 23.98 17.61
N VAL A 141 30.83 24.81 17.07
CA VAL A 141 30.53 26.12 17.64
C VAL A 141 30.02 25.89 19.07
N ALA A 142 30.91 26.12 20.04
CA ALA A 142 30.53 26.23 21.43
C ALA A 142 29.60 27.45 21.55
N THR A 143 28.32 27.19 21.80
CA THR A 143 27.36 28.20 22.27
C THR A 143 27.94 28.86 23.51
N SER A 144 28.51 30.05 23.36
CA SER A 144 28.86 30.90 24.50
C SER A 144 27.56 31.46 25.07
N ALA A 145 27.34 31.18 26.35
CA ALA A 145 26.23 31.71 27.14
C ALA A 145 26.22 33.25 27.14
N PRO A 146 25.05 33.91 27.27
CA PRO A 146 24.99 35.36 27.29
C PRO A 146 25.48 35.90 28.65
N ALA A 147 26.39 36.87 28.64
CA ALA A 147 26.75 37.67 29.81
C ALA A 147 25.69 38.77 30.03
N PRO A 148 25.37 39.18 31.29
CA PRO A 148 24.26 40.07 31.56
C PRO A 148 24.63 41.55 31.47
N ALA A 149 23.62 42.32 31.01
CA ALA A 149 23.26 43.69 31.36
C ALA A 149 24.28 44.84 31.15
N GLY A 150 23.98 45.63 30.12
CA GLY A 150 24.22 47.08 30.10
C GLY A 150 23.10 47.77 29.33
N THR A 151 22.18 48.44 30.04
CA THR A 151 21.22 49.44 29.50
C THR A 151 21.77 50.85 29.77
N PRO A 152 21.24 51.94 29.17
CA PRO A 152 20.51 52.08 27.89
C PRO A 152 21.06 53.27 27.05
N THR A 153 20.59 53.47 25.82
CA THR A 153 20.34 54.82 25.26
C THR A 153 19.35 54.70 24.10
N ALA A 154 18.24 55.43 24.24
CA ALA A 154 17.17 55.51 23.27
C ALA A 154 17.60 56.32 22.03
N SER A 155 17.13 55.90 20.86
CA SER A 155 16.93 56.81 19.73
C SER A 155 15.69 56.36 18.98
N SER A 156 14.68 57.23 19.07
CA SER A 156 13.39 57.13 18.41
C SER A 156 13.58 57.33 16.91
N GLY A 157 13.06 56.40 16.10
CA GLY A 157 13.11 56.48 14.64
C GLY A 157 11.96 55.69 14.00
N THR A 158 10.80 56.33 13.94
CA THR A 158 9.67 56.22 13.01
C THR A 158 9.52 54.95 12.16
N ALA A 159 8.43 54.21 12.42
CA ALA A 159 7.89 53.16 11.55
C ALA A 159 7.09 53.73 10.36
N PRO A 160 7.02 53.01 9.23
CA PRO A 160 5.82 52.97 8.41
C PRO A 160 5.22 51.56 8.28
N ALA A 161 3.91 51.57 8.09
CA ALA A 161 2.92 50.50 8.15
C ALA A 161 3.14 49.26 7.28
N SER A 162 2.62 48.14 7.79
CA SER A 162 2.27 46.91 7.05
C SER A 162 1.23 47.17 5.95
N PRO A 163 1.32 46.46 4.81
CA PRO A 163 0.16 46.01 4.06
C PRO A 163 -0.29 44.64 4.57
N GLY A 164 -1.60 44.50 4.80
CA GLY A 164 -2.23 43.32 5.39
C GLY A 164 -2.30 42.07 4.50
N PRO A 165 -2.81 40.95 5.03
CA PRO A 165 -2.97 39.71 4.28
C PRO A 165 -4.10 39.86 3.25
N THR A 166 -3.76 39.72 1.98
CA THR A 166 -4.74 39.53 0.90
C THR A 166 -5.30 38.11 1.02
N SER A 167 -6.56 38.02 1.47
CA SER A 167 -7.37 36.81 1.36
C SER A 167 -7.64 36.53 -0.13
N GLY A 168 -6.88 35.60 -0.71
CA GLY A 168 -7.10 35.04 -2.03
C GLY A 168 -8.24 34.02 -2.01
N ARG A 169 -9.25 34.31 -2.82
CA ARG A 169 -10.57 33.69 -2.91
C ARG A 169 -10.56 32.47 -3.85
N GLY A 170 -11.17 31.38 -3.40
CA GLY A 170 -12.06 30.51 -4.19
C GLY A 170 -11.48 29.72 -5.36
N GLY A 171 -11.28 28.41 -5.13
CA GLY A 171 -11.14 27.40 -6.18
C GLY A 171 -11.68 26.05 -5.70
N SER A 172 -13.01 25.94 -5.57
CA SER A 172 -13.71 24.72 -5.17
C SER A 172 -13.55 23.61 -6.22
N THR A 173 -12.63 22.68 -6.01
CA THR A 173 -12.52 21.41 -6.77
C THR A 173 -13.41 20.34 -6.15
N LEU A 174 -14.71 20.62 -6.02
CA LEU A 174 -15.70 19.73 -5.39
C LEU A 174 -16.58 18.87 -6.32
N PRO A 175 -16.25 18.55 -7.60
CA PRO A 175 -16.97 17.48 -8.30
C PRO A 175 -16.19 16.15 -8.45
N ILE A 176 -14.86 16.11 -8.24
CA ILE A 176 -14.08 14.89 -8.55
C ILE A 176 -14.17 13.83 -7.44
N ILE A 177 -14.15 14.24 -6.17
CA ILE A 177 -14.20 13.31 -5.03
C ILE A 177 -15.55 12.57 -4.97
N LEU A 178 -16.66 13.26 -5.29
CA LEU A 178 -17.99 12.65 -5.32
C LEU A 178 -18.12 11.64 -6.47
N ALA A 179 -17.54 11.93 -7.64
CA ALA A 179 -17.55 11.01 -8.78
C ALA A 179 -16.78 9.71 -8.49
N VAL A 180 -15.62 9.81 -7.82
CA VAL A 180 -14.83 8.63 -7.41
C VAL A 180 -15.58 7.80 -6.37
N LEU A 181 -16.21 8.44 -5.38
CA LEU A 181 -16.99 7.71 -4.35
C LEU A 181 -18.20 6.97 -4.95
N VAL A 182 -18.90 7.58 -5.92
CA VAL A 182 -20.02 6.92 -6.62
C VAL A 182 -19.53 5.76 -7.48
N ALA A 183 -18.40 5.90 -8.17
CA ALA A 183 -17.81 4.83 -8.97
C ALA A 183 -17.40 3.62 -8.10
N VAL A 184 -16.75 3.86 -6.95
CA VAL A 184 -16.37 2.81 -6.01
C VAL A 184 -17.60 2.11 -5.42
N ALA A 185 -18.64 2.87 -5.05
CA ALA A 185 -19.88 2.30 -4.53
C ALA A 185 -20.59 1.40 -5.58
N MET A 186 -20.60 1.80 -6.85
CA MET A 186 -21.15 1.01 -7.95
C MET A 186 -20.39 -0.31 -8.16
N VAL A 187 -19.05 -0.28 -8.14
CA VAL A 187 -18.22 -1.48 -8.29
C VAL A 187 -18.46 -2.46 -7.13
N VAL A 188 -18.54 -1.96 -5.90
CA VAL A 188 -18.85 -2.79 -4.72
C VAL A 188 -20.25 -3.39 -4.81
N ALA A 189 -21.25 -2.61 -5.23
CA ALA A 189 -22.62 -3.10 -5.40
C ALA A 189 -22.73 -4.20 -6.47
N VAL A 190 -22.01 -4.07 -7.59
CA VAL A 190 -21.95 -5.08 -8.65
C VAL A 190 -21.25 -6.34 -8.14
N ALA A 191 -20.10 -6.22 -7.48
CA ALA A 191 -19.39 -7.36 -6.91
C ALA A 191 -20.23 -8.11 -5.86
N TYR A 192 -20.97 -7.37 -5.02
CA TYR A 192 -21.87 -7.96 -4.03
C TYR A 192 -23.11 -8.61 -4.68
N GLY A 193 -23.63 -8.03 -5.77
CA GLY A 193 -24.74 -8.59 -6.53
C GLY A 193 -24.37 -9.91 -7.24
N VAL A 194 -23.18 -9.98 -7.85
CA VAL A 194 -22.66 -11.17 -8.52
C VAL A 194 -22.41 -12.30 -7.52
N THR A 195 -21.75 -11.98 -6.39
CA THR A 195 -21.48 -12.97 -5.33
C THR A 195 -22.73 -13.47 -4.63
N ARG A 196 -23.78 -12.65 -4.50
CA ARG A 196 -25.08 -13.07 -3.97
C ARG A 196 -25.89 -13.92 -4.96
N SER A 197 -25.77 -13.64 -6.26
CA SER A 197 -26.45 -14.40 -7.31
C SER A 197 -25.88 -15.82 -7.47
N ALA A 198 -24.57 -15.97 -7.28
CA ALA A 198 -23.86 -17.25 -7.30
C ALA A 198 -24.12 -18.14 -6.06
N ARG A 199 -24.71 -17.57 -4.98
CA ARG A 199 -24.98 -18.28 -3.72
C ARG A 199 -26.42 -18.75 -3.57
N ARG A 200 -27.26 -18.69 -4.61
CA ARG A 200 -28.60 -19.27 -4.54
C ARG A 200 -28.47 -20.80 -4.59
N PRO A 201 -28.78 -21.54 -3.50
CA PRO A 201 -28.79 -22.99 -3.56
C PRO A 201 -29.90 -23.46 -4.52
N PRO A 202 -29.74 -24.61 -5.18
CA PRO A 202 -30.80 -25.18 -6.01
C PRO A 202 -32.03 -25.43 -5.13
N VAL A 203 -33.21 -25.10 -5.66
CA VAL A 203 -34.50 -25.43 -5.04
C VAL A 203 -34.59 -26.95 -4.97
N VAL A 204 -34.38 -27.52 -3.79
CA VAL A 204 -34.65 -28.94 -3.53
C VAL A 204 -36.16 -29.05 -3.39
N VAL A 205 -36.80 -29.66 -4.39
CA VAL A 205 -38.18 -30.12 -4.29
C VAL A 205 -38.20 -31.24 -3.23
N SER A 206 -38.69 -30.95 -2.03
CA SER A 206 -38.91 -31.96 -0.99
C SER A 206 -40.00 -32.92 -1.44
N THR A 207 -39.62 -34.15 -1.80
CA THR A 207 -40.52 -35.30 -1.77
C THR A 207 -40.68 -35.78 -0.32
N VAL A 208 -41.94 -35.91 0.10
CA VAL A 208 -42.36 -36.31 1.46
C VAL A 208 -42.09 -37.81 1.69
N PRO A 209 -41.48 -38.23 2.81
CA PRO A 209 -41.32 -39.65 3.15
C PRO A 209 -42.40 -40.15 4.13
N GLY A 210 -43.09 -41.26 3.81
CA GLY A 210 -43.84 -42.05 4.79
C GLY A 210 -45.12 -42.74 4.29
N ALA A 211 -44.97 -43.97 3.79
CA ALA A 211 -45.95 -45.09 3.72
C ALA A 211 -45.21 -46.22 2.96
N ASP A 212 -45.05 -47.47 3.36
CA ASP A 212 -45.60 -48.29 4.44
C ASP A 212 -44.62 -49.48 4.70
N THR A 213 -44.76 -50.05 5.89
CA THR A 213 -44.10 -51.20 6.55
C THR A 213 -44.03 -52.51 5.70
N PRO A 214 -43.04 -53.41 5.92
CA PRO A 214 -42.80 -54.61 5.07
C PRO A 214 -43.62 -55.86 5.46
N LEU A 215 -43.87 -56.76 4.48
CA LEU A 215 -44.39 -58.13 4.67
C LEU A 215 -43.55 -59.15 3.83
N PRO A 216 -43.53 -60.45 4.20
CA PRO A 216 -42.37 -61.36 4.09
C PRO A 216 -42.23 -62.17 2.78
N ASP A 217 -41.04 -62.77 2.63
CA ASP A 217 -40.59 -63.64 1.54
C ASP A 217 -41.60 -64.70 1.08
N ALA A 218 -41.81 -64.76 -0.24
CA ALA A 218 -42.47 -65.86 -0.95
C ALA A 218 -41.44 -66.65 -1.78
N PRO A 219 -41.57 -68.00 -1.86
CA PRO A 219 -40.55 -68.88 -2.44
C PRO A 219 -40.52 -68.87 -3.97
N ALA A 220 -39.36 -69.23 -4.51
CA ALA A 220 -39.03 -69.25 -5.94
C ALA A 220 -39.94 -70.16 -6.78
N PRO A 221 -40.33 -69.75 -8.01
CA PRO A 221 -40.98 -70.65 -8.95
C PRO A 221 -39.99 -71.53 -9.72
N ASP A 222 -40.45 -72.77 -9.85
CA ASP A 222 -39.87 -73.97 -10.43
C ASP A 222 -39.44 -73.85 -11.91
N ALA A 223 -38.46 -74.66 -12.29
CA ALA A 223 -37.89 -74.73 -13.63
C ALA A 223 -38.81 -75.51 -14.58
N SER A 224 -39.04 -74.98 -15.79
CA SER A 224 -39.55 -75.77 -16.92
C SER A 224 -38.82 -75.35 -18.20
N PRO A 225 -38.16 -76.28 -18.92
CA PRO A 225 -37.47 -75.97 -20.17
C PRO A 225 -38.46 -75.72 -21.32
N PRO A 226 -38.10 -74.90 -22.33
CA PRO A 226 -38.96 -74.59 -23.46
C PRO A 226 -39.13 -75.80 -24.40
N PRO A 227 -40.29 -75.95 -25.06
CA PRO A 227 -40.52 -77.02 -26.02
C PRO A 227 -39.78 -76.77 -27.35
N ASP A 228 -39.20 -77.85 -27.85
CA ASP A 228 -38.58 -77.99 -29.17
C ASP A 228 -39.66 -77.96 -30.27
N ILE A 229 -39.54 -77.03 -31.24
CA ILE A 229 -40.38 -76.97 -32.43
C ILE A 229 -39.50 -76.72 -33.67
N SER A 230 -39.32 -77.77 -34.45
CA SER A 230 -39.03 -77.77 -35.89
C SER A 230 -40.04 -78.72 -36.56
N PRO A 231 -40.28 -78.74 -37.88
CA PRO A 231 -40.08 -77.75 -38.96
C PRO A 231 -41.39 -77.50 -39.76
N ARG A 232 -41.42 -76.53 -40.68
CA ARG A 232 -42.37 -76.54 -41.82
C ARG A 232 -41.68 -76.11 -43.11
N ASP A 233 -41.62 -77.06 -44.04
CA ASP A 233 -41.47 -76.85 -45.48
C ASP A 233 -42.75 -76.22 -46.06
N GLU A 234 -42.61 -75.29 -47.00
CA GLU A 234 -43.61 -75.01 -48.03
C GLU A 234 -42.92 -74.89 -49.42
N PRO A 235 -43.59 -75.30 -50.53
CA PRO A 235 -42.97 -75.70 -51.81
C PRO A 235 -43.10 -74.61 -52.93
N PRO A 236 -42.68 -74.86 -54.20
CA PRO A 236 -42.08 -73.86 -55.09
C PRO A 236 -43.05 -73.15 -56.08
N ALA A 237 -42.52 -72.12 -56.74
CA ALA A 237 -42.98 -71.59 -58.03
C ALA A 237 -41.81 -71.45 -59.00
#